data_AF-A0A526ZEH6-F1
#
_entry.id   AF-A0A526ZEH6-F1
#
_cell.length_a   1.000
_cell.length_b   1.000
_cell.length_c   1.000
_cell.angle_alpha   90.00
_cell.angle_beta   90.00
_cell.angle_gamma   90.00
#
_symmetry.space_group_name_H-M   'P 1'
#
loop_
_entity.id
_entity.type
_entity.pdbx_description
1 polymer ?
#
loop_
_entity_poly.entity_id
_entity_poly.type
_entity_poly.pdbx_seq_one_letter_code
_entity_poly.pdbx_strand_id
1 'polypeptide(L)'
;AEIALVSRDLGWPAKALDAARSTLEKHGDHVNAAHARNLEARRLLLIGRLDEAEGRLAGFDPTTLPPASRAAHELVIAGIAIRRLRTKAARAALGRAAHAAGQADIPALTAEVEGASLVMNTPAARLIARGVERPLLLEEVEALLASGALVVDACRNIVRDAGMIVSLATRPVLLALARALGEAWPADVPRSTLVARAFGGKHADESHRARLRVEVGRLRVELRSLADVSATKRGFALKPRRPRDVVVLAPPADEPHAAVLAFLADGESWSSSALAIALGASSRTVQRSLEQLAAAGKVQSFGRGRARRWMTPPVPGFPTILLLPGSLSGY
;
A
#
# COMPACT_ATOMS: atom_id res chain seq x y z
N ALA A 1 -18.36 15.64 5.31
CA ALA A 1 -17.92 14.26 5.58
C ALA A 1 -17.46 13.58 4.30
N GLU A 2 -18.40 13.24 3.44
CA GLU A 2 -18.17 12.69 2.11
C GLU A 2 -17.27 13.57 1.24
N ILE A 3 -17.56 14.88 1.14
CA ILE A 3 -16.71 15.84 0.41
C ILE A 3 -15.26 15.82 0.91
N ALA A 4 -15.06 15.72 2.23
CA ALA A 4 -13.72 15.65 2.82
C ALA A 4 -13.02 14.34 2.44
N LEU A 5 -13.74 13.22 2.44
CA LEU A 5 -13.20 11.93 2.04
C LEU A 5 -12.81 11.89 0.55
N VAL A 6 -13.68 12.38 -0.34
CA VAL A 6 -13.45 12.44 -1.79
C VAL A 6 -12.28 13.39 -2.10
N SER A 7 -12.22 14.55 -1.45
CA SER A 7 -11.10 15.49 -1.60
C SER A 7 -9.84 15.11 -0.81
N ARG A 8 -9.76 13.86 -0.32
CA ARG A 8 -8.63 13.34 0.48
C ARG A 8 -8.21 14.30 1.61
N ASP A 9 -9.16 14.95 2.26
CA ASP A 9 -8.97 15.71 3.48
C ASP A 9 -9.39 14.87 4.68
N LEU A 10 -8.41 14.31 5.38
CA LEU A 10 -8.62 13.35 6.46
C LEU A 10 -8.59 13.97 7.87
N GLY A 11 -8.42 15.30 7.95
CA GLY A 11 -8.34 16.07 9.20
C GLY A 11 -9.70 16.42 9.84
N TRP A 12 -10.80 16.09 9.19
CA TRP A 12 -12.16 16.36 9.65
C TRP A 12 -12.51 15.60 10.97
N PRO A 13 -13.38 16.17 11.81
CA PRO A 13 -13.65 15.67 13.15
C PRO A 13 -14.47 14.36 13.15
N ALA A 14 -13.78 13.22 13.17
CA ALA A 14 -14.39 11.88 13.16
C ALA A 14 -15.42 11.65 14.29
N LYS A 15 -15.18 12.23 15.48
CA LYS A 15 -16.12 12.12 16.62
C LYS A 15 -17.50 12.73 16.33
N ALA A 16 -17.55 13.78 15.49
CA ALA A 16 -18.81 14.40 15.12
C ALA A 16 -19.63 13.49 14.20
N LEU A 17 -18.98 12.75 13.29
CA LEU A 17 -19.65 11.76 12.45
C LEU A 17 -20.18 10.58 13.29
N ASP A 18 -19.38 10.10 14.24
CA ASP A 18 -19.76 9.06 15.19
C ASP A 18 -20.99 9.45 16.03
N ALA A 19 -21.02 10.70 16.50
CA ALA A 19 -22.15 11.26 17.24
C ALA A 19 -23.40 11.37 16.35
N ALA A 20 -23.26 11.89 15.12
CA ALA A 20 -24.36 11.98 14.16
C ALA A 20 -24.96 10.61 13.84
N ARG A 21 -24.11 9.61 13.55
CA ARG A 21 -24.52 8.21 13.36
C ARG A 21 -25.33 7.71 14.54
N SER A 22 -24.82 7.90 15.76
CA SER A 22 -25.50 7.44 16.98
C SER A 22 -26.87 8.10 17.17
N THR A 23 -27.00 9.37 16.81
CA THR A 23 -28.29 10.09 16.81
C THR A 23 -29.24 9.52 15.76
N LEU A 24 -28.78 9.27 14.54
CA LEU A 24 -29.59 8.70 13.46
C LEU A 24 -30.13 7.31 13.83
N GLU A 25 -29.28 6.45 14.40
CA GLU A 25 -29.69 5.12 14.89
C GLU A 25 -30.77 5.20 15.96
N LYS A 26 -30.63 6.13 16.93
CA LYS A 26 -31.63 6.34 17.98
C LYS A 26 -32.99 6.80 17.45
N HIS A 27 -33.01 7.49 16.31
CA HIS A 27 -34.24 7.99 15.69
C HIS A 27 -34.77 7.04 14.59
N GLY A 28 -34.17 5.86 14.42
CA GLY A 28 -34.61 4.86 13.43
C GLY A 28 -34.19 5.15 12.00
N ASP A 29 -33.33 6.14 11.76
CA ASP A 29 -32.80 6.45 10.43
C ASP A 29 -31.59 5.56 10.10
N HIS A 30 -31.89 4.29 9.84
CA HIS A 30 -30.89 3.26 9.60
C HIS A 30 -30.11 3.46 8.30
N VAL A 31 -30.71 4.09 7.28
CA VAL A 31 -30.05 4.33 5.99
C VAL A 31 -28.94 5.37 6.15
N ASN A 32 -29.23 6.51 6.77
CA ASN A 32 -28.21 7.55 6.98
C ASN A 32 -27.17 7.12 8.02
N ALA A 33 -27.59 6.36 9.04
CA ALA A 33 -26.64 5.75 9.98
C ALA A 33 -25.65 4.82 9.27
N ALA A 34 -26.13 3.96 8.36
CA ALA A 34 -25.29 3.07 7.59
C ALA A 34 -24.37 3.80 6.60
N HIS A 35 -24.86 4.89 5.99
CA HIS A 35 -24.02 5.77 5.18
C HIS A 35 -22.87 6.38 6.01
N ALA A 36 -23.16 6.86 7.23
CA ALA A 36 -22.12 7.36 8.15
C ALA A 36 -21.09 6.26 8.52
N ARG A 37 -21.54 5.03 8.80
CA ARG A 37 -20.64 3.87 9.04
C ARG A 37 -19.74 3.61 7.83
N ASN A 38 -20.29 3.68 6.62
CA ASN A 38 -19.53 3.49 5.39
C ASN A 38 -18.42 4.55 5.25
N LEU A 39 -18.75 5.82 5.47
CA LEU A 39 -17.77 6.92 5.42
C LEU A 39 -16.64 6.75 6.45
N GLU A 40 -16.97 6.32 7.67
CA GLU A 40 -15.97 5.98 8.70
C GLU A 40 -15.07 4.83 8.25
N ALA A 41 -15.66 3.75 7.74
CA ALA A 41 -14.91 2.58 7.28
C ALA A 41 -14.00 2.93 6.08
N ARG A 42 -14.47 3.73 5.11
CA ARG A 42 -13.64 4.26 4.01
C ARG A 42 -12.46 5.07 4.53
N ARG A 43 -12.69 5.94 5.52
CA ARG A 43 -11.62 6.74 6.14
C ARG A 43 -10.59 5.83 6.82
N LEU A 44 -11.04 4.87 7.63
CA LEU A 44 -10.19 3.91 8.33
C LEU A 44 -9.35 3.08 7.36
N LEU A 45 -9.96 2.68 6.24
CA LEU A 45 -9.31 1.97 5.16
C LEU A 45 -8.19 2.79 4.49
N LEU A 46 -8.42 4.09 4.25
CA LEU A 46 -7.40 4.99 3.68
C LEU A 46 -6.20 5.18 4.59
N ILE A 47 -6.40 5.19 5.92
CA ILE A 47 -5.33 5.36 6.90
C ILE A 47 -4.75 4.03 7.42
N GLY A 48 -5.10 2.91 6.77
CA GLY A 48 -4.54 1.59 7.08
C GLY A 48 -5.05 0.92 8.36
N ARG A 49 -6.12 1.42 8.99
CA ARG A 49 -6.73 0.86 10.22
C ARG A 49 -7.75 -0.22 9.87
N LEU A 50 -7.27 -1.37 9.37
CA LEU A 50 -8.11 -2.44 8.80
C LEU A 50 -9.04 -3.10 9.80
N ASP A 51 -8.54 -3.45 11.00
CA ASP A 51 -9.35 -4.13 12.02
C ASP A 51 -10.54 -3.26 12.45
N GLU A 52 -10.31 -1.95 12.57
CA GLU A 52 -11.37 -1.00 12.90
C GLU A 52 -12.34 -0.81 11.74
N ALA A 53 -11.86 -0.76 10.49
CA ALA A 53 -12.73 -0.68 9.33
C ALA A 53 -13.68 -1.89 9.26
N GLU A 54 -13.15 -3.10 9.50
CA GLU A 54 -13.94 -4.33 9.55
C GLU A 54 -14.93 -4.31 10.73
N GLY A 55 -14.48 -3.87 11.91
CA GLY A 55 -15.35 -3.71 13.08
C GLY A 55 -16.50 -2.71 12.87
N ARG A 56 -16.27 -1.62 12.10
CA ARG A 56 -17.31 -0.63 11.78
C ARG A 56 -18.40 -1.18 10.84
N LEU A 57 -18.06 -2.15 10.00
CA LEU A 57 -19.01 -2.79 9.09
C LEU A 57 -19.69 -4.02 9.70
N ALA A 58 -19.17 -4.55 10.81
CA ALA A 58 -19.72 -5.73 11.46
C ALA A 58 -21.14 -5.49 12.00
N GLY A 59 -21.98 -6.52 11.93
CA GLY A 59 -23.33 -6.51 12.50
C GLY A 59 -24.34 -5.63 11.78
N PHE A 60 -24.02 -5.14 10.58
CA PHE A 60 -24.96 -4.41 9.72
C PHE A 60 -25.42 -5.28 8.56
N ASP A 61 -26.72 -5.29 8.27
CA ASP A 61 -27.28 -5.97 7.11
C ASP A 61 -27.36 -5.04 5.89
N PRO A 62 -26.48 -5.21 4.88
CA PRO A 62 -26.44 -4.35 3.71
C PRO A 62 -27.63 -4.54 2.76
N THR A 63 -28.48 -5.56 2.95
CA THR A 63 -29.63 -5.80 2.05
C THR A 63 -30.68 -4.70 2.12
N THR A 64 -30.73 -3.99 3.26
CA THR A 64 -31.64 -2.87 3.55
C THR A 64 -31.22 -1.56 2.88
N LEU A 65 -30.01 -1.49 2.33
CA LEU A 65 -29.49 -0.27 1.72
C LEU A 65 -30.05 -0.03 0.30
N PRO A 66 -30.25 1.24 -0.10
CA PRO A 66 -30.41 1.59 -1.50
C PRO A 66 -29.24 1.05 -2.36
N PRO A 67 -29.46 0.69 -3.64
CA PRO A 67 -28.43 0.09 -4.48
C PRO A 67 -27.09 0.85 -4.50
N ALA A 68 -27.12 2.18 -4.61
CA ALA A 68 -25.90 3.00 -4.60
C ALA A 68 -25.09 2.86 -3.29
N SER A 69 -25.76 2.91 -2.14
CA SER A 69 -25.12 2.76 -0.83
C SER A 69 -24.60 1.33 -0.62
N ARG A 70 -25.29 0.33 -1.16
CA ARG A 70 -24.86 -1.07 -1.13
C ARG A 70 -23.59 -1.30 -1.95
N ALA A 71 -23.51 -0.72 -3.15
CA ALA A 71 -22.29 -0.78 -3.96
C ALA A 71 -21.10 -0.12 -3.22
N ALA A 72 -21.31 1.06 -2.63
CA ALA A 72 -20.29 1.72 -1.81
C ALA A 72 -19.89 0.87 -0.59
N HIS A 73 -20.81 0.14 0.03
CA HIS A 73 -20.52 -0.79 1.12
C HIS A 73 -19.65 -1.96 0.67
N GLU A 74 -20.01 -2.60 -0.44
CA GLU A 74 -19.26 -3.72 -1.00
C GLU A 74 -17.87 -3.31 -1.50
N LEU A 75 -17.71 -2.08 -2.00
CA LEU A 75 -16.39 -1.52 -2.34
C LEU A 75 -15.47 -1.40 -1.11
N VAL A 76 -16.00 -1.06 0.06
CA VAL A 76 -15.21 -1.04 1.30
C VAL A 76 -14.81 -2.45 1.73
N ILE A 77 -15.75 -3.41 1.67
CA ILE A 77 -15.46 -4.83 1.94
C ILE A 77 -14.37 -5.33 1.01
N ALA A 78 -14.48 -5.06 -0.30
CA ALA A 78 -13.47 -5.40 -1.29
C ALA A 78 -12.11 -4.79 -0.93
N GLY A 79 -12.07 -3.50 -0.61
CA GLY A 79 -10.84 -2.81 -0.23
C GLY A 79 -10.17 -3.34 1.04
N ILE A 80 -10.97 -3.78 2.03
CA ILE A 80 -10.46 -4.49 3.23
C ILE A 80 -9.88 -5.85 2.83
N ALA A 81 -10.62 -6.63 2.05
CA ALA A 81 -10.22 -7.96 1.61
C ALA A 81 -8.92 -7.92 0.78
N ILE A 82 -8.77 -6.95 -0.13
CA ILE A 82 -7.55 -6.73 -0.91
C ILE A 82 -6.35 -6.46 0.00
N ARG A 83 -6.47 -5.52 0.95
CA ARG A 83 -5.35 -5.17 1.86
C ARG A 83 -4.98 -6.33 2.80
N ARG A 84 -5.95 -7.19 3.14
CA ARG A 84 -5.71 -8.45 3.86
C ARG A 84 -5.22 -9.60 2.98
N LEU A 85 -5.08 -9.40 1.67
CA LEU A 85 -4.75 -10.43 0.68
C LEU A 85 -5.71 -11.63 0.72
N ARG A 86 -7.02 -11.37 0.89
CA ARG A 86 -8.08 -12.38 0.78
C ARG A 86 -8.72 -12.24 -0.61
N THR A 87 -8.07 -12.72 -1.66
CA THR A 87 -8.45 -12.36 -3.04
C THR A 87 -9.81 -12.92 -3.47
N LYS A 88 -10.18 -14.12 -3.01
CA LYS A 88 -11.51 -14.68 -3.24
C LYS A 88 -12.62 -13.82 -2.65
N ALA A 89 -12.44 -13.36 -1.41
CA ALA A 89 -13.40 -12.47 -0.74
C ALA A 89 -13.47 -11.11 -1.44
N ALA A 90 -12.34 -10.58 -1.89
CA ALA A 90 -12.30 -9.33 -2.67
C ALA A 90 -13.08 -9.45 -3.98
N ARG A 91 -12.87 -10.51 -4.77
CA ARG A 91 -13.61 -10.74 -6.01
C ARG A 91 -15.12 -10.89 -5.77
N ALA A 92 -15.50 -11.63 -4.74
CA ALA A 92 -16.91 -11.78 -4.38
C ALA A 92 -17.57 -10.44 -4.00
N ALA A 93 -16.87 -9.61 -3.23
CA ALA A 93 -17.35 -8.27 -2.86
C ALA A 93 -17.44 -7.34 -4.07
N LEU A 94 -16.44 -7.34 -4.97
CA LEU A 94 -16.47 -6.58 -6.22
C LEU A 94 -17.64 -7.02 -7.12
N GLY A 95 -17.93 -8.32 -7.21
CA GLY A 95 -19.09 -8.83 -7.94
C GLY A 95 -20.42 -8.32 -7.37
N ARG A 96 -20.57 -8.30 -6.03
CA ARG A 96 -21.74 -7.71 -5.38
C ARG A 96 -21.83 -6.20 -5.57
N ALA A 97 -20.69 -5.51 -5.55
CA ALA A 97 -20.62 -4.08 -5.83
C ALA A 97 -21.07 -3.77 -7.26
N ALA A 98 -20.62 -4.56 -8.24
CA ALA A 98 -20.97 -4.39 -9.65
C ALA A 98 -22.48 -4.60 -9.88
N HIS A 99 -23.06 -5.63 -9.27
CA HIS A 99 -24.50 -5.87 -9.34
C HIS A 99 -25.31 -4.68 -8.75
N ALA A 100 -24.91 -4.19 -7.58
CA ALA A 100 -25.58 -3.07 -6.94
C ALA A 100 -25.38 -1.73 -7.70
N ALA A 101 -24.22 -1.52 -8.32
CA ALA A 101 -23.95 -0.37 -9.17
C ALA A 101 -24.83 -0.38 -10.44
N GLY A 102 -24.98 -1.54 -11.08
CA GLY A 102 -25.89 -1.72 -12.21
C GLY A 102 -27.35 -1.45 -11.85
N GLN A 103 -27.80 -1.85 -10.65
CA GLN A 103 -29.13 -1.53 -10.14
C GLN A 103 -29.32 -0.04 -9.81
N ALA A 104 -28.25 0.64 -9.41
CA ALA A 104 -28.30 2.07 -9.10
C ALA A 104 -28.40 2.94 -10.36
N ASP A 105 -27.96 2.42 -11.52
CA ASP A 105 -27.89 3.12 -12.80
C ASP A 105 -27.14 4.46 -12.72
N ILE A 106 -26.02 4.45 -11.98
CA ILE A 106 -25.13 5.61 -11.82
C ILE A 106 -23.82 5.31 -12.58
N PRO A 107 -23.56 5.95 -13.73
CA PRO A 107 -22.37 5.67 -14.53
C PRO A 107 -21.05 5.85 -13.77
N ALA A 108 -20.94 6.88 -12.94
CA ALA A 108 -19.74 7.14 -12.14
C ALA A 108 -19.44 6.03 -11.13
N LEU A 109 -20.49 5.44 -10.53
CA LEU A 109 -20.35 4.35 -9.56
C LEU A 109 -19.96 3.04 -10.25
N THR A 110 -20.50 2.80 -11.45
CA THR A 110 -20.09 1.66 -12.29
C THR A 110 -18.59 1.76 -12.64
N ALA A 111 -18.14 2.94 -13.06
CA ALA A 111 -16.72 3.19 -13.32
C ALA A 111 -15.83 3.01 -12.09
N GLU A 112 -16.28 3.42 -10.88
CA GLU A 112 -15.55 3.18 -9.63
C GLU A 112 -15.38 1.68 -9.35
N VAL A 113 -16.43 0.88 -9.57
CA VAL A 113 -16.38 -0.58 -9.39
C VAL A 113 -15.49 -1.25 -10.43
N GLU A 114 -15.55 -0.83 -11.70
CA GLU A 114 -14.69 -1.33 -12.77
C GLU A 114 -13.22 -1.02 -12.48
N GLY A 115 -12.91 0.21 -12.07
CA GLY A 115 -11.56 0.62 -11.68
C GLY A 115 -11.03 -0.21 -10.50
N ALA A 116 -11.85 -0.42 -9.46
CA ALA A 116 -11.50 -1.28 -8.33
C ALA A 116 -11.29 -2.75 -8.75
N SER A 117 -12.05 -3.23 -9.72
CA SER A 117 -11.93 -4.59 -10.26
C SER A 117 -10.66 -4.76 -11.09
N LEU A 118 -10.24 -3.74 -11.83
CA LEU A 118 -9.01 -3.77 -12.64
C LEU A 118 -7.76 -3.99 -11.77
N VAL A 119 -7.73 -3.44 -10.55
CA VAL A 119 -6.64 -3.63 -9.58
C VAL A 119 -6.37 -5.11 -9.28
N MET A 120 -7.38 -5.98 -9.37
CA MET A 120 -7.21 -7.42 -9.17
C MET A 120 -6.39 -8.10 -10.28
N ASN A 121 -6.30 -7.45 -11.45
CA ASN A 121 -5.69 -7.97 -12.66
C ASN A 121 -4.40 -7.24 -13.05
N THR A 122 -3.92 -6.32 -12.21
CA THR A 122 -2.63 -5.64 -12.40
C THR A 122 -1.54 -6.25 -11.53
N PRO A 123 -0.26 -6.19 -11.96
CA PRO A 123 0.86 -6.61 -11.12
C PRO A 123 0.92 -5.84 -9.80
N ALA A 124 0.80 -6.56 -8.68
CA ALA A 124 0.83 -5.99 -7.33
C ALA A 124 2.23 -6.02 -6.71
N ALA A 125 3.08 -6.91 -7.20
CA ALA A 125 4.45 -7.08 -6.74
C ALA A 125 5.26 -7.80 -7.82
N ARG A 126 6.54 -8.03 -7.53
CA ARG A 126 7.42 -8.92 -8.29
C ARG A 126 8.05 -9.93 -7.36
N LEU A 127 8.20 -11.14 -7.86
CA LEU A 127 8.93 -12.22 -7.24
C LEU A 127 10.34 -12.23 -7.77
N ILE A 128 11.33 -12.19 -6.87
CA ILE A 128 12.72 -12.42 -7.19
C ILE A 128 13.16 -13.71 -6.52
N ALA A 129 13.53 -14.70 -7.32
CA ALA A 129 13.97 -16.00 -6.86
C ALA A 129 15.02 -16.58 -7.81
N ARG A 130 16.16 -17.05 -7.26
CA ARG A 130 17.23 -17.70 -8.03
C ARG A 130 17.70 -16.89 -9.25
N GLY A 131 17.79 -15.57 -9.10
CA GLY A 131 18.21 -14.66 -10.18
C GLY A 131 17.15 -14.37 -11.25
N VAL A 132 15.94 -14.91 -11.14
CA VAL A 132 14.82 -14.61 -12.03
C VAL A 132 13.85 -13.65 -11.34
N GLU A 133 13.38 -12.67 -12.09
CA GLU A 133 12.36 -11.71 -11.67
C GLU A 133 11.10 -11.89 -12.52
N ARG A 134 9.94 -11.96 -11.88
CA ARG A 134 8.65 -11.99 -12.58
C ARG A 134 7.57 -11.17 -11.84
N PRO A 135 6.66 -10.49 -12.56
CA PRO A 135 5.51 -9.84 -11.94
C PRO A 135 4.57 -10.87 -11.31
N LEU A 136 3.89 -10.48 -10.23
CA LEU A 136 2.85 -11.24 -9.54
C LEU A 136 1.55 -10.45 -9.46
N LEU A 137 0.43 -11.10 -9.75
CA LEU A 137 -0.91 -10.63 -9.40
C LEU A 137 -1.20 -10.84 -7.91
N LEU A 138 -2.22 -10.16 -7.38
CA LEU A 138 -2.62 -10.29 -5.96
C LEU A 138 -2.88 -11.73 -5.52
N GLU A 139 -3.49 -12.54 -6.37
CA GLU A 139 -3.80 -13.96 -6.08
C GLU A 139 -2.53 -14.80 -5.99
N GLU A 140 -1.53 -14.51 -6.82
CA GLU A 140 -0.25 -15.18 -6.76
C GLU A 140 0.55 -14.76 -5.52
N VAL A 141 0.41 -13.50 -5.08
CA VAL A 141 0.98 -13.04 -3.81
C VAL A 141 0.31 -13.78 -2.63
N GLU A 142 -1.02 -13.90 -2.61
CA GLU A 142 -1.72 -14.68 -1.59
C GLU A 142 -1.23 -16.14 -1.56
N ALA A 143 -1.15 -16.80 -2.71
CA ALA A 143 -0.65 -18.16 -2.84
C ALA A 143 0.82 -18.29 -2.39
N LEU A 144 1.68 -17.34 -2.75
CA LEU A 144 3.08 -17.31 -2.32
C LEU A 144 3.21 -17.24 -0.81
N LEU A 145 2.44 -16.37 -0.16
CA LEU A 145 2.47 -16.21 1.29
C LEU A 145 1.91 -17.45 2.02
N ALA A 146 1.08 -18.25 1.35
CA ALA A 146 0.56 -19.53 1.84
C ALA A 146 1.46 -20.74 1.50
N SER A 147 2.41 -20.61 0.57
CA SER A 147 3.28 -21.70 0.09
C SER A 147 4.21 -22.29 1.15
N GLY A 148 4.44 -21.52 2.23
CA GLY A 148 5.38 -21.87 3.29
C GLY A 148 6.82 -21.41 3.04
N ALA A 149 7.15 -20.87 1.86
CA ALA A 149 8.46 -20.28 1.57
C ALA A 149 8.89 -19.26 2.63
N LEU A 150 10.21 -19.08 2.80
CA LEU A 150 10.73 -17.94 3.55
C LEU A 150 10.71 -16.72 2.64
N VAL A 151 9.83 -15.77 2.92
CA VAL A 151 9.62 -14.59 2.10
C VAL A 151 10.27 -13.39 2.76
N VAL A 152 11.21 -12.75 2.07
CA VAL A 152 11.63 -11.38 2.37
C VAL A 152 10.66 -10.46 1.64
N ASP A 153 9.70 -9.90 2.36
CA ASP A 153 8.66 -9.03 1.82
C ASP A 153 9.10 -7.57 1.97
N ALA A 154 9.68 -7.04 0.90
CA ALA A 154 10.10 -5.65 0.79
C ALA A 154 8.93 -4.69 0.51
N CYS A 155 7.73 -5.19 0.21
CA CYS A 155 6.53 -4.35 0.14
C CYS A 155 6.07 -3.94 1.53
N ARG A 156 6.20 -4.85 2.52
CA ARG A 156 5.78 -4.64 3.91
C ARG A 156 6.94 -4.45 4.88
N ASN A 157 8.17 -4.51 4.39
CA ASN A 157 9.41 -4.45 5.17
C ASN A 157 9.47 -5.51 6.27
N ILE A 158 9.08 -6.75 5.95
CA ILE A 158 9.07 -7.88 6.87
C ILE A 158 9.82 -9.08 6.29
N VAL A 159 10.25 -9.99 7.16
CA VAL A 159 10.65 -11.35 6.77
C VAL A 159 9.68 -12.31 7.42
N ARG A 160 9.14 -13.27 6.66
CA ARG A 160 8.13 -14.19 7.17
C ARG A 160 8.25 -15.60 6.63
N ASP A 161 7.76 -16.56 7.41
CA ASP A 161 7.38 -17.89 6.95
C ASP A 161 5.89 -18.15 7.28
N ALA A 162 5.41 -19.40 7.13
CA ALA A 162 4.01 -19.76 7.36
C ALA A 162 3.46 -19.42 8.76
N GLY A 163 4.31 -19.27 9.79
CA GLY A 163 3.85 -19.10 11.18
C GLY A 163 4.46 -17.92 11.91
N MET A 164 5.44 -17.23 11.31
CA MET A 164 6.17 -16.17 12.01
C MET A 164 6.50 -15.00 11.09
N ILE A 165 6.39 -13.80 11.65
CA ILE A 165 6.66 -12.53 10.98
C ILE A 165 7.67 -11.75 11.83
N VAL A 166 8.74 -11.29 11.21
CA VAL A 166 9.73 -10.37 11.79
C VAL A 166 9.65 -9.05 11.04
N SER A 167 9.33 -7.97 11.76
CA SER A 167 9.27 -6.63 11.17
C SER A 167 10.64 -5.97 11.14
N LEU A 168 11.03 -5.48 9.96
CA LEU A 168 12.24 -4.68 9.73
C LEU A 168 11.90 -3.25 9.28
N ALA A 169 10.64 -2.81 9.45
CA ALA A 169 10.14 -1.52 8.97
C ALA A 169 10.93 -0.31 9.50
N THR A 170 11.41 -0.37 10.74
CA THR A 170 12.24 0.68 11.36
C THR A 170 13.74 0.45 11.20
N ARG A 171 14.14 -0.58 10.45
CA ARG A 171 15.51 -1.09 10.35
C ARG A 171 15.94 -1.22 8.89
N PRO A 172 16.05 -0.11 8.14
CA PRO A 172 16.28 -0.13 6.69
C PRO A 172 17.58 -0.84 6.29
N VAL A 173 18.63 -0.73 7.11
CA VAL A 173 19.89 -1.45 6.90
C VAL A 173 19.70 -2.97 6.99
N LEU A 174 18.98 -3.45 8.00
CA LEU A 174 18.73 -4.88 8.17
C LEU A 174 17.83 -5.42 7.04
N LEU A 175 16.84 -4.64 6.62
CA LEU A 175 16.00 -4.98 5.48
C LEU A 175 16.83 -5.08 4.19
N ALA A 176 17.72 -4.12 3.93
CA ALA A 176 18.58 -4.15 2.75
C ALA A 176 19.51 -5.39 2.74
N LEU A 177 20.05 -5.76 3.90
CA LEU A 177 20.85 -6.99 4.06
C LEU A 177 20.00 -8.26 3.84
N ALA A 178 18.82 -8.33 4.45
CA ALA A 178 17.90 -9.47 4.29
C ALA A 178 17.49 -9.65 2.83
N ARG A 179 17.12 -8.56 2.13
CA ARG A 179 16.79 -8.55 0.71
C ARG A 179 17.96 -9.03 -0.14
N ALA A 180 19.16 -8.48 0.07
CA ALA A 180 20.35 -8.88 -0.68
C ALA A 180 20.68 -10.36 -0.53
N LEU A 181 20.59 -10.88 0.70
CA LEU A 181 20.83 -12.30 0.97
C LEU A 181 19.71 -13.19 0.40
N GLY A 182 18.45 -12.74 0.44
CA GLY A 182 17.31 -13.46 -0.13
C GLY A 182 17.36 -13.57 -1.65
N GLU A 183 17.72 -12.48 -2.35
CA GLU A 183 17.83 -12.46 -3.81
C GLU A 183 18.93 -13.41 -4.33
N ALA A 184 20.03 -13.52 -3.59
CA ALA A 184 21.17 -14.37 -3.97
C ALA A 184 21.01 -15.83 -3.56
N TRP A 185 20.03 -16.16 -2.70
CA TRP A 185 19.84 -17.52 -2.23
C TRP A 185 19.65 -18.51 -3.41
N PRO A 186 20.31 -19.68 -3.40
CA PRO A 186 21.07 -20.30 -2.29
C PRO A 186 22.55 -19.90 -2.19
N ALA A 187 23.04 -18.99 -3.03
CA ALA A 187 24.43 -18.57 -3.04
C ALA A 187 24.78 -17.57 -1.93
N ASP A 188 26.08 -17.32 -1.76
CA ASP A 188 26.60 -16.31 -0.85
C ASP A 188 26.67 -14.92 -1.51
N VAL A 189 26.54 -13.87 -0.71
CA VAL A 189 26.71 -12.48 -1.15
C VAL A 189 28.07 -11.96 -0.68
N PRO A 190 28.91 -11.42 -1.58
CA PRO A 190 30.18 -10.79 -1.21
C PRO A 190 30.01 -9.62 -0.25
N ARG A 191 31.00 -9.40 0.64
CA ARG A 191 30.98 -8.29 1.62
C ARG A 191 30.86 -6.92 0.95
N SER A 192 31.54 -6.71 -0.17
CA SER A 192 31.48 -5.46 -0.94
C SER A 192 30.07 -5.16 -1.44
N THR A 193 29.36 -6.17 -1.96
CA THR A 193 27.96 -6.04 -2.41
C THR A 193 27.02 -5.70 -1.26
N LEU A 194 27.19 -6.35 -0.09
CA LEU A 194 26.38 -6.04 1.09
C LEU A 194 26.64 -4.61 1.60
N VAL A 195 27.89 -4.16 1.60
CA VAL A 195 28.23 -2.78 1.98
C VAL A 195 27.57 -1.77 1.03
N ALA A 196 27.69 -1.99 -0.28
CA ALA A 196 27.11 -1.11 -1.29
C ALA A 196 25.58 -1.01 -1.14
N ARG A 197 24.91 -2.14 -0.97
CA ARG A 197 23.44 -2.18 -0.84
C ARG A 197 22.91 -1.63 0.48
N ALA A 198 23.58 -1.90 1.60
CA ALA A 198 23.06 -1.54 2.93
C ALA A 198 23.48 -0.15 3.40
N PHE A 199 24.62 0.37 2.93
CA PHE A 199 25.18 1.65 3.41
C PHE A 199 25.34 2.70 2.30
N GLY A 200 25.07 2.36 1.03
CA GLY A 200 25.20 3.28 -0.11
C GLY A 200 26.66 3.67 -0.44
N GLY A 201 27.65 3.03 0.19
CA GLY A 201 29.07 3.31 -0.02
C GLY A 201 29.62 2.61 -1.26
N LYS A 202 30.34 3.35 -2.13
CA LYS A 202 30.99 2.81 -3.33
C LYS A 202 32.21 1.91 -3.03
N HIS A 203 32.83 2.03 -1.84
CA HIS A 203 33.99 1.23 -1.43
C HIS A 203 33.87 0.78 0.03
N ALA A 204 34.10 -0.52 0.27
CA ALA A 204 34.16 -1.09 1.60
C ALA A 204 35.54 -0.86 2.23
N ASP A 205 35.70 0.26 2.95
CA ASP A 205 36.83 0.45 3.85
C ASP A 205 36.72 -0.46 5.11
N GLU A 206 37.75 -0.48 5.97
CA GLU A 206 37.73 -1.31 7.18
C GLU A 206 36.58 -0.93 8.13
N SER A 207 36.21 0.35 8.17
CA SER A 207 35.08 0.85 8.97
C SER A 207 33.74 0.27 8.48
N HIS A 208 33.52 0.22 7.17
CA HIS A 208 32.35 -0.41 6.57
C HIS A 208 32.35 -1.93 6.81
N ARG A 209 33.52 -2.59 6.78
CA ARG A 209 33.62 -4.01 7.12
C ARG A 209 33.27 -4.28 8.59
N ALA A 210 33.74 -3.46 9.52
CA ALA A 210 33.39 -3.56 10.93
C ALA A 210 31.88 -3.32 11.15
N ARG A 211 31.32 -2.27 10.53
CA ARG A 211 29.88 -1.98 10.59
C ARG A 211 29.04 -3.10 10.00
N LEU A 212 29.44 -3.68 8.86
CA LEU A 212 28.75 -4.82 8.26
C LEU A 212 28.67 -6.01 9.24
N ARG A 213 29.76 -6.33 9.95
CA ARG A 213 29.77 -7.42 10.94
C ARG A 213 28.74 -7.17 12.06
N VAL A 214 28.65 -5.93 12.55
CA VAL A 214 27.68 -5.54 13.58
C VAL A 214 26.25 -5.70 13.08
N GLU A 215 25.94 -5.17 11.89
CA GLU A 215 24.59 -5.23 11.33
C GLU A 215 24.17 -6.65 10.94
N VAL A 216 25.09 -7.49 10.46
CA VAL A 216 24.83 -8.93 10.28
C VAL A 216 24.57 -9.62 11.62
N GLY A 217 25.30 -9.26 12.67
CA GLY A 217 25.04 -9.74 14.03
C GLY A 217 23.63 -9.40 14.50
N ARG A 218 23.17 -8.16 14.28
CA ARG A 218 21.80 -7.71 14.57
C ARG A 218 20.77 -8.48 13.73
N LEU A 219 21.03 -8.66 12.43
CA LEU A 219 20.15 -9.43 11.54
C LEU A 219 19.97 -10.87 12.03
N ARG A 220 21.04 -11.52 12.49
CA ARG A 220 20.96 -12.88 13.06
C ARG A 220 20.07 -12.95 14.30
N VAL A 221 20.10 -11.91 15.14
CA VAL A 221 19.23 -11.84 16.33
C VAL A 221 17.77 -11.75 15.91
N GLU A 222 17.45 -10.84 14.99
CA GLU A 222 16.08 -10.66 14.50
C GLU A 222 15.55 -11.89 13.75
N LEU A 223 16.37 -12.54 12.92
CA LEU A 223 15.95 -13.67 12.10
C LEU A 223 16.12 -15.04 12.77
N ARG A 224 16.57 -15.11 14.03
CA ARG A 224 17.01 -16.36 14.70
C ARG A 224 16.05 -17.54 14.52
N SER A 225 14.75 -17.28 14.59
CA SER A 225 13.66 -18.26 14.47
C SER A 225 13.31 -18.64 13.03
N LEU A 226 13.64 -17.80 12.05
CA LEU A 226 13.31 -17.98 10.63
C LEU A 226 14.48 -18.55 9.82
N ALA A 227 15.68 -18.00 10.03
CA ALA A 227 16.87 -18.31 9.25
C ALA A 227 18.16 -18.07 10.06
N ASP A 228 19.23 -18.71 9.64
CA ASP A 228 20.59 -18.34 10.03
C ASP A 228 21.27 -17.53 8.92
N VAL A 229 22.25 -16.72 9.29
CA VAL A 229 23.11 -15.99 8.36
C VAL A 229 24.54 -16.42 8.60
N SER A 230 25.07 -17.33 7.79
CA SER A 230 26.39 -17.91 8.01
C SER A 230 27.47 -17.12 7.26
N ALA A 231 28.65 -16.95 7.86
CA ALA A 231 29.79 -16.35 7.18
C ALA A 231 30.39 -17.33 6.18
N THR A 232 30.81 -16.83 5.02
CA THR A 232 31.53 -17.59 3.99
C THR A 232 32.92 -17.00 3.78
N LYS A 233 33.73 -17.64 2.94
CA LYS A 233 35.04 -17.12 2.51
C LYS A 233 34.89 -15.69 1.97
N ARG A 234 33.89 -15.45 1.10
CA ARG A 234 33.72 -14.16 0.39
C ARG A 234 32.72 -13.20 1.02
N GLY A 235 31.80 -13.68 1.86
CA GLY A 235 30.82 -12.85 2.55
C GLY A 235 29.87 -13.61 3.46
N PHE A 236 28.58 -13.62 3.13
CA PHE A 236 27.54 -14.21 3.97
C PHE A 236 26.47 -14.91 3.13
N ALA A 237 25.86 -15.96 3.67
CA ALA A 237 24.77 -16.69 3.04
C ALA A 237 23.59 -16.83 4.00
N LEU A 238 22.37 -16.77 3.47
CA LEU A 238 21.15 -17.05 4.23
C LEU A 238 20.87 -18.55 4.22
N LYS A 239 20.55 -19.11 5.38
CA LYS A 239 20.18 -20.51 5.52
C LYS A 239 18.83 -20.60 6.24
N PRO A 240 17.72 -20.89 5.53
CA PRO A 240 16.42 -21.05 6.19
C PRO A 240 16.48 -22.20 7.20
N ARG A 241 15.76 -22.05 8.33
CA ARG A 241 15.72 -23.09 9.39
C ARG A 241 15.02 -24.36 8.95
N ARG A 242 14.05 -24.22 8.04
CA ARG A 242 13.30 -25.31 7.42
C ARG A 242 13.78 -25.49 5.97
N PRO A 243 13.75 -26.70 5.40
CA PRO A 243 14.16 -26.95 4.02
C PRO A 243 13.10 -26.40 3.05
N ARG A 244 13.06 -25.08 2.91
CA ARG A 244 12.10 -24.34 2.11
C ARG A 244 12.82 -23.35 1.23
N ASP A 245 12.20 -23.01 0.10
CA ASP A 245 12.71 -21.97 -0.78
C ASP A 245 12.74 -20.61 -0.06
N VAL A 246 13.75 -19.82 -0.40
CA VAL A 246 13.81 -18.40 -0.05
C VAL A 246 13.48 -17.59 -1.28
N VAL A 247 12.59 -16.63 -1.11
CA VAL A 247 12.14 -15.74 -2.17
C VAL A 247 12.06 -14.31 -1.66
N VAL A 248 12.20 -13.35 -2.57
CA VAL A 248 11.99 -11.94 -2.28
C VAL A 248 10.74 -11.46 -2.99
N LEU A 249 9.82 -10.88 -2.22
CA LEU A 249 8.67 -10.16 -2.75
C LEU A 249 9.02 -8.67 -2.71
N ALA A 250 9.12 -8.03 -3.88
CA ALA A 250 9.46 -6.62 -3.99
C ALA A 250 8.32 -5.81 -4.64
N PRO A 251 8.26 -4.49 -4.40
CA PRO A 251 7.28 -3.63 -5.07
C PRO A 251 7.41 -3.71 -6.60
N PRO A 252 6.34 -3.43 -7.37
CA PRO A 252 6.38 -3.48 -8.83
C PRO A 252 7.50 -2.66 -9.48
N ALA A 253 7.92 -1.57 -8.81
CA ALA A 253 9.08 -0.76 -9.17
C ALA A 253 9.86 -0.34 -7.91
N ASP A 254 11.20 -0.29 -7.99
CA ASP A 254 12.04 0.29 -6.93
C ASP A 254 12.06 1.82 -7.07
N GLU A 255 11.11 2.48 -6.42
CA GLU A 255 11.05 3.95 -6.40
C GLU A 255 11.39 4.51 -5.01
N PRO A 256 12.22 5.57 -4.92
CA PRO A 256 12.34 6.34 -3.70
C PRO A 256 10.96 6.85 -3.26
N HIS A 257 10.70 6.84 -1.96
CA HIS A 257 9.41 7.28 -1.40
C HIS A 257 8.19 6.52 -1.98
N ALA A 258 8.36 5.23 -2.34
CA ALA A 258 7.31 4.39 -2.90
C ALA A 258 5.98 4.42 -2.12
N ALA A 259 6.02 4.56 -0.79
CA ALA A 259 4.81 4.69 0.02
C ALA A 259 4.00 5.96 -0.30
N VAL A 260 4.67 7.09 -0.58
CA VAL A 260 4.00 8.34 -1.00
C VAL A 260 3.43 8.15 -2.41
N LEU A 261 4.20 7.55 -3.33
CA LEU A 261 3.75 7.29 -4.69
C LEU A 261 2.54 6.35 -4.73
N ALA A 262 2.50 5.32 -3.86
CA ALA A 262 1.38 4.40 -3.76
C ALA A 262 0.06 5.10 -3.38
N PHE A 263 0.11 6.14 -2.55
CA PHE A 263 -1.08 6.94 -2.24
C PHE A 263 -1.55 7.83 -3.39
N LEU A 264 -0.65 8.22 -4.28
CA LEU A 264 -0.95 9.09 -5.42
C LEU A 264 -1.24 8.30 -6.71
N ALA A 265 -1.11 6.97 -6.68
CA ALA A 265 -1.20 6.10 -7.85
C ALA A 265 -2.60 6.00 -8.45
N ASP A 266 -3.64 6.34 -7.66
CA ASP A 266 -5.02 6.45 -8.14
C ASP A 266 -5.28 7.74 -8.94
N GLY A 267 -4.29 8.62 -9.04
CA GLY A 267 -4.41 9.92 -9.70
C GLY A 267 -5.17 10.96 -8.87
N GLU A 268 -5.61 10.61 -7.66
CA GLU A 268 -6.35 11.52 -6.80
C GLU A 268 -5.46 12.62 -6.24
N SER A 269 -6.09 13.74 -5.90
CA SER A 269 -5.39 14.89 -5.36
C SER A 269 -5.34 14.87 -3.83
N TRP A 270 -4.13 14.78 -3.27
CA TRP A 270 -3.92 14.69 -1.82
C TRP A 270 -3.35 15.97 -1.23
N SER A 271 -3.74 16.32 -0.01
CA SER A 271 -3.03 17.33 0.79
C SER A 271 -1.82 16.70 1.50
N SER A 272 -0.78 17.52 1.78
CA SER A 272 0.38 17.04 2.56
C SER A 272 -0.01 16.54 3.97
N SER A 273 -1.02 17.15 4.59
CA SER A 273 -1.52 16.74 5.92
C SER A 273 -2.25 15.40 5.88
N ALA A 274 -3.07 15.15 4.85
CA ALA A 274 -3.75 13.87 4.70
C ALA A 274 -2.76 12.73 4.43
N LEU A 275 -1.72 12.97 3.62
CA LEU A 275 -0.64 12.02 3.42
C LEU A 275 0.12 11.74 4.74
N ALA A 276 0.40 12.77 5.54
CA ALA A 276 1.02 12.59 6.86
C ALA A 276 0.17 11.70 7.79
N ILE A 277 -1.15 11.92 7.82
CA ILE A 277 -2.08 11.09 8.58
C ILE A 277 -2.08 9.65 8.05
N ALA A 278 -2.18 9.45 6.74
CA ALA A 278 -2.29 8.13 6.13
C ALA A 278 -1.00 7.31 6.21
N LEU A 279 0.17 7.98 6.15
CA LEU A 279 1.49 7.36 6.29
C LEU A 279 1.93 7.19 7.75
N GLY A 280 1.23 7.80 8.71
CA GLY A 280 1.69 7.88 10.11
C GLY A 280 3.04 8.59 10.25
N ALA A 281 3.34 9.53 9.36
CA ALA A 281 4.62 10.23 9.28
C ALA A 281 4.49 11.70 9.67
N SER A 282 5.60 12.32 10.09
CA SER A 282 5.59 13.75 10.37
C SER A 282 5.41 14.58 9.10
N SER A 283 4.73 15.73 9.20
CA SER A 283 4.50 16.63 8.06
C SER A 283 5.80 17.01 7.34
N ARG A 284 6.89 17.21 8.09
CA ARG A 284 8.22 17.51 7.53
C ARG A 284 8.76 16.37 6.67
N THR A 285 8.55 15.12 7.07
CA THR A 285 9.00 13.93 6.33
C THR A 285 8.25 13.80 5.02
N VAL A 286 6.92 13.93 5.07
CA VAL A 286 6.07 13.87 3.87
C VAL A 286 6.40 15.01 2.91
N GLN A 287 6.54 16.24 3.41
CA GLN A 287 6.86 17.40 2.59
C GLN A 287 8.21 17.25 1.87
N ARG A 288 9.26 16.80 2.57
CA ARG A 288 10.56 16.52 1.95
C ARG A 288 10.47 15.41 0.89
N SER A 289 9.67 14.38 1.13
CA SER A 289 9.48 13.28 0.18
C SER A 289 8.79 13.78 -1.09
N LEU A 290 7.73 14.57 -0.95
CA LEU A 290 6.99 15.19 -2.06
C LEU A 290 7.86 16.14 -2.87
N GLU A 291 8.68 16.97 -2.21
CA GLU A 291 9.62 17.88 -2.89
C GLU A 291 10.66 17.11 -3.71
N GLN A 292 11.20 16.02 -3.17
CA GLN A 292 12.15 15.17 -3.90
C GLN A 292 11.49 14.46 -5.10
N LEU A 293 10.27 13.95 -4.92
CA LEU A 293 9.51 13.34 -6.00
C LEU A 293 9.13 14.37 -7.08
N ALA A 294 8.82 15.61 -6.69
CA ALA A 294 8.49 16.67 -7.63
C ALA A 294 9.71 17.13 -8.44
N ALA A 295 10.86 17.25 -7.79
CA ALA A 295 12.14 17.51 -8.46
C ALA A 295 12.50 16.39 -9.46
N ALA A 296 12.08 15.15 -9.18
CA ALA A 296 12.23 14.01 -10.09
C ALA A 296 11.10 13.89 -11.14
N GLY A 297 10.15 14.83 -11.19
CA GLY A 297 9.01 14.80 -12.12
C GLY A 297 7.99 13.69 -11.88
N LYS A 298 8.05 13.01 -10.72
CA LYS A 298 7.16 11.89 -10.38
C LYS A 298 5.82 12.32 -9.79
N VAL A 299 5.76 13.54 -9.23
CA VAL A 299 4.54 14.15 -8.70
C VAL A 299 4.50 15.63 -9.11
N GLN A 300 3.31 16.20 -9.17
CA GLN A 300 3.11 17.62 -9.38
C GLN A 300 2.28 18.21 -8.24
N SER A 301 2.36 19.53 -8.07
CA SER A 301 1.53 20.26 -7.12
C SER A 301 0.69 21.32 -7.81
N PHE A 302 -0.53 21.52 -7.33
CA PHE A 302 -1.40 22.62 -7.74
C PHE A 302 -1.96 23.35 -6.52
N GLY A 303 -2.35 24.62 -6.71
CA GLY A 303 -2.79 25.49 -5.61
C GLY A 303 -1.64 26.03 -4.75
N ARG A 304 -1.99 26.80 -3.71
CA ARG A 304 -1.02 27.47 -2.82
C ARG A 304 -1.41 27.31 -1.35
N GLY A 305 -0.43 27.35 -0.46
CA GLY A 305 -0.64 27.29 1.00
C GLY A 305 -1.45 26.06 1.43
N ARG A 306 -2.51 26.29 2.21
CA ARG A 306 -3.42 25.23 2.69
C ARG A 306 -4.21 24.53 1.59
N ALA A 307 -4.39 25.19 0.44
CA ALA A 307 -5.07 24.61 -0.72
C ALA A 307 -4.12 23.84 -1.65
N ARG A 308 -2.83 23.70 -1.29
CA ARG A 308 -1.86 22.95 -2.10
C ARG A 308 -2.23 21.46 -2.09
N ARG A 309 -2.30 20.89 -3.30
CA ARG A 309 -2.59 19.48 -3.54
C ARG A 309 -1.49 18.84 -4.38
N TRP A 310 -1.30 17.54 -4.19
CA TRP A 310 -0.29 16.71 -4.85
C TRP A 310 -0.98 15.56 -5.58
N MET A 311 -0.49 15.25 -6.78
CA MET A 311 -0.97 14.12 -7.60
C MET A 311 0.15 13.63 -8.50
N THR A 312 0.03 12.43 -9.05
CA THR A 312 0.87 12.01 -10.18
C THR A 312 0.58 12.91 -11.39
N PRO A 313 1.58 13.23 -12.23
CA PRO A 313 1.33 13.93 -13.49
C PRO A 313 0.34 13.11 -14.34
N PRO A 314 -0.65 13.75 -14.99
CA PRO A 314 -1.49 13.04 -15.95
C PRO A 314 -0.58 12.50 -17.07
N VAL A 315 -0.93 11.34 -17.62
CA VAL A 315 -0.23 10.79 -18.78
C VAL A 315 -0.29 11.85 -19.90
N PRO A 316 0.84 12.29 -20.48
CA PRO A 316 0.83 13.23 -21.59
C PRO A 316 0.04 12.60 -22.75
N GLY A 317 -1.09 13.18 -23.11
CA GLY A 317 -1.99 12.60 -24.12
C GLY A 317 -3.37 13.24 -24.18
N PHE A 318 -3.79 13.95 -23.13
CA PHE A 318 -5.00 14.78 -23.17
C PHE A 318 -4.63 16.26 -23.16
N PRO A 319 -4.74 16.96 -24.31
CA PRO A 319 -4.77 18.40 -24.31
C PRO A 319 -6.06 18.81 -23.59
N THR A 320 -5.98 19.14 -22.30
CA THR A 320 -7.12 19.62 -21.52
C THR A 320 -7.76 20.86 -22.16
N ILE A 321 -7.01 21.56 -23.02
CA ILE A 321 -7.48 22.68 -23.84
C ILE A 321 -8.59 22.29 -24.84
N LEU A 322 -8.68 21.02 -25.25
CA LEU A 322 -9.76 20.51 -26.10
C LEU A 322 -11.01 20.09 -25.30
N LEU A 323 -10.89 19.96 -23.98
CA LEU A 323 -11.98 19.60 -23.06
C LEU A 323 -12.56 20.82 -22.33
N LEU A 324 -11.89 21.96 -22.42
CA LEU A 324 -12.47 23.24 -22.03
C LEU A 324 -13.36 23.69 -23.19
N PRO A 325 -14.69 23.89 -22.99
CA PRO A 325 -15.47 24.61 -23.97
C PRO A 325 -14.86 26.00 -24.08
N GLY A 326 -14.07 26.23 -25.12
CA GLY A 326 -13.69 27.58 -25.52
C GLY A 326 -14.98 28.37 -25.71
N SER A 327 -15.07 29.57 -25.15
CA SER A 327 -16.11 30.49 -25.57
C SER A 327 -15.99 30.63 -27.09
N LEU A 328 -17.00 30.16 -27.82
CA LEU A 328 -17.23 30.55 -29.21
C LEU A 328 -17.61 32.04 -29.22
N SER A 329 -16.62 32.90 -28.97
CA SER A 329 -16.74 34.33 -29.20
C SER A 329 -16.17 34.61 -30.57
N GLY A 330 -17.05 34.55 -31.56
CA GLY A 330 -17.05 35.40 -32.76
C GLY A 330 -15.99 35.16 -33.82
N TYR A 331 -16.46 35.08 -35.07
CA TYR A 331 -15.71 35.40 -36.28
C TYR A 331 -14.98 36.75 -36.20
#